data_AF-A0A7S0JL52-F1
#
_entry.id   AF-A0A7S0JL52-F1
#
_cell.length_a   1.000
_cell.length_b   1.000
_cell.length_c   1.000
_cell.angle_alpha   90.00
_cell.angle_beta   90.00
_cell.angle_gamma   90.00
#
_symmetry.space_group_name_H-M   'P 1'
#
loop_
_entity.id
_entity.type
_entity.pdbx_description
1 polymer ?
#
loop_
_entity_poly.entity_id
_entity_poly.type
_entity_poly.pdbx_seq_one_letter_code
_entity_poly.pdbx_strand_id
1 'polypeptide(L)'
;MDKANLRLSGKLEANGNGTIANQSFKLTATAGFANGGAVTLTANPGFSPAYTDKAANFTGDNVKAIADIGNLKNIDLKFAKGGVDLAGQTCDITVARDSSGASGVEIKSNVDKVGDVTVSLVQEGHKTLNNEDEDD
;
A
#
# COMPACT_ATOMS: atom_id res chain seq x y z
N MET A 1 8.02 17.73 -12.96
CA MET A 1 7.86 16.27 -12.99
C MET A 1 8.15 15.78 -11.58
N ASP A 2 7.13 15.34 -10.86
CA ASP A 2 7.31 14.87 -9.48
C ASP A 2 8.20 13.63 -9.48
N LYS A 3 9.21 13.62 -8.62
CA LYS A 3 10.16 12.50 -8.52
C LYS A 3 9.46 11.35 -7.79
N ALA A 4 9.41 10.19 -8.42
CA ALA A 4 9.01 8.96 -7.75
C ALA A 4 10.20 8.39 -6.97
N ASN A 5 9.97 8.06 -5.70
CA ASN A 5 10.92 7.36 -4.86
C ASN A 5 10.62 5.87 -4.94
N LEU A 6 11.60 5.08 -5.39
CA LEU A 6 11.51 3.62 -5.43
C LEU A 6 12.44 3.02 -4.39
N ARG A 7 11.90 2.12 -3.56
CA ARG A 7 12.66 1.38 -2.55
C ARG A 7 12.30 -0.10 -2.61
N LEU A 8 13.31 -0.94 -2.83
CA LEU A 8 13.23 -2.37 -2.57
C LEU A 8 13.87 -2.64 -1.21
N SER A 9 13.19 -3.39 -0.36
CA SER A 9 13.68 -3.82 0.94
C SER A 9 13.37 -5.29 1.14
N GLY A 10 14.18 -5.99 1.93
CA GLY A 10 13.92 -7.39 2.24
C GLY A 10 14.70 -7.88 3.44
N LYS A 11 14.30 -9.07 3.91
CA LYS A 11 14.92 -9.82 5.00
C LYS A 11 15.28 -11.21 4.51
N LEU A 12 16.48 -11.65 4.87
CA LEU A 12 16.97 -13.01 4.65
C LEU A 12 17.41 -13.56 6.00
N GLU A 13 16.84 -14.68 6.42
CA GLU A 13 17.21 -15.37 7.65
C GLU A 13 17.95 -16.66 7.30
N ALA A 14 19.20 -16.76 7.75
CA ALA A 14 20.03 -17.94 7.58
C ALA A 14 20.18 -18.68 8.92
N ASN A 15 20.06 -19.99 8.88
CA ASN A 15 20.28 -20.88 10.02
C ASN A 15 21.78 -21.14 10.21
N GLY A 16 22.18 -21.50 11.44
CA GLY A 16 23.56 -21.88 11.76
C GLY A 16 24.09 -23.11 11.00
N ASN A 17 23.23 -23.83 10.29
CA ASN A 17 23.58 -24.95 9.40
C ASN A 17 23.74 -24.54 7.92
N GLY A 18 23.63 -23.25 7.60
CA GLY A 18 23.79 -22.70 6.25
C GLY A 18 22.52 -22.67 5.40
N THR A 19 21.36 -23.12 5.89
CA THR A 19 20.09 -23.05 5.12
C THR A 19 19.36 -21.72 5.32
N ILE A 20 18.59 -21.28 4.33
CA ILE A 20 17.69 -20.12 4.48
C ILE A 20 16.37 -20.59 5.09
N ALA A 21 15.97 -19.94 6.19
CA ALA A 21 14.75 -20.24 6.94
C ALA A 21 13.55 -19.42 6.46
N ASN A 22 13.78 -18.13 6.20
CA ASN A 22 12.73 -17.19 5.85
C ASN A 22 13.27 -16.09 4.95
N GLN A 23 12.44 -15.64 4.03
CA GLN A 23 12.74 -14.58 3.12
C GLN A 23 11.48 -13.74 2.89
N SER A 24 11.63 -12.43 2.94
CA SER A 24 10.56 -11.53 2.54
C SER A 24 11.16 -10.34 1.83
N PHE A 25 10.53 -9.94 0.72
CA PHE A 25 10.90 -8.77 -0.05
C PHE A 25 9.67 -7.90 -0.25
N LYS A 26 9.89 -6.59 -0.27
CA LYS A 26 8.87 -5.56 -0.40
C LYS A 26 9.39 -4.46 -1.30
N LEU A 27 8.69 -4.23 -2.41
CA LEU A 27 8.85 -3.08 -3.28
C LEU A 27 7.88 -2.00 -2.83
N THR A 28 8.38 -0.78 -2.67
CA THR A 28 7.57 0.40 -2.36
C THR A 28 7.92 1.50 -3.35
N ALA A 29 6.91 2.00 -4.07
CA ALA A 29 7.04 3.16 -4.95
C ALA A 29 6.13 4.27 -4.44
N THR A 30 6.68 5.46 -4.21
CA THR A 30 5.93 6.61 -3.75
C THR A 30 6.14 7.80 -4.68
N ALA A 31 5.06 8.45 -5.10
CA ALA A 31 5.09 9.66 -5.91
C ALA A 31 4.18 10.73 -5.31
N GLY A 32 4.57 12.00 -5.46
CA GLY A 32 3.71 13.12 -5.15
C GLY A 32 2.50 13.16 -6.08
N PHE A 33 1.35 13.59 -5.56
CA PHE A 33 0.17 13.92 -6.36
C PHE A 33 -0.60 15.07 -5.73
N ALA A 34 -1.40 15.79 -6.51
CA ALA A 34 -2.38 16.78 -6.05
C ALA A 34 -1.89 17.71 -4.92
N ASN A 35 -0.85 18.51 -5.17
CA ASN A 35 -0.32 19.54 -4.27
C ASN A 35 -0.15 19.06 -2.80
N GLY A 36 0.78 18.13 -2.59
CA GLY A 36 1.16 17.63 -1.26
C GLY A 36 0.50 16.32 -0.84
N GLY A 37 -0.20 15.63 -1.75
CA GLY A 37 -0.58 14.24 -1.57
C GLY A 37 0.54 13.28 -1.98
N ALA A 38 0.46 12.02 -1.52
CA ALA A 38 1.34 10.93 -1.92
C ALA A 38 0.57 9.67 -2.35
N VAL A 39 0.88 9.14 -3.54
CA VAL A 39 0.45 7.81 -3.98
C VAL A 39 1.55 6.84 -3.61
N THR A 40 1.20 5.75 -2.94
CA THR A 40 2.13 4.68 -2.57
C THR A 40 1.64 3.35 -3.11
N LEU A 41 2.47 2.73 -3.94
CA LEU A 41 2.35 1.35 -4.38
C LEU A 41 3.22 0.48 -3.47
N THR A 42 2.68 -0.63 -2.99
CA THR A 42 3.42 -1.68 -2.30
C THR A 42 3.20 -3.01 -3.01
N ALA A 43 4.24 -3.81 -3.17
CA ALA A 43 4.12 -5.17 -3.70
C ALA A 43 5.20 -6.10 -3.13
N ASN A 44 4.93 -7.40 -3.13
CA ASN A 44 5.93 -8.43 -2.90
C ASN A 44 6.45 -8.93 -4.27
N PRO A 45 7.74 -8.78 -4.59
CA PRO A 45 8.28 -9.41 -5.79
C PRO A 45 8.26 -10.93 -5.64
N GLY A 46 8.05 -11.66 -6.73
CA GLY A 46 8.10 -13.12 -6.82
C GLY A 46 9.51 -13.71 -6.66
N PHE A 47 10.46 -12.90 -6.23
CA PHE A 47 11.85 -13.26 -6.02
C PHE A 47 12.00 -14.18 -4.81
N SER A 48 12.52 -15.39 -5.05
CA SER A 48 12.70 -16.43 -4.04
C SER A 48 14.07 -17.10 -4.16
N PRO A 49 15.12 -16.56 -3.52
CA PRO A 49 16.45 -17.16 -3.59
C PRO A 49 16.50 -18.50 -2.85
N ALA A 50 16.72 -19.59 -3.58
CA ALA A 50 16.87 -20.92 -3.00
C ALA A 50 18.35 -21.33 -2.90
N TYR A 51 18.85 -21.46 -1.67
CA TYR A 51 20.21 -21.95 -1.41
C TYR A 51 20.13 -23.43 -1.03
N THR A 52 20.38 -24.31 -2.01
CA THR A 52 20.20 -25.76 -1.84
C THR A 52 21.48 -26.49 -1.45
N ASP A 53 22.66 -25.86 -1.54
CA ASP A 53 23.92 -26.52 -1.26
C ASP A 53 24.59 -26.02 0.01
N LYS A 54 24.76 -26.93 0.97
CA LYS A 54 25.48 -26.75 2.24
C LYS A 54 26.96 -26.35 2.05
N ALA A 55 27.50 -26.62 0.85
CA ALA A 55 28.87 -26.29 0.46
C ALA A 55 28.98 -24.99 -0.33
N ALA A 56 27.85 -24.45 -0.83
CA ALA A 56 27.85 -23.17 -1.48
C ALA A 56 27.76 -22.10 -0.40
N ASN A 57 28.89 -21.44 -0.16
CA ASN A 57 28.91 -20.09 0.40
C ASN A 57 27.85 -19.22 -0.32
N PHE A 58 27.54 -18.02 0.21
CA PHE A 58 26.72 -17.01 -0.50
C PHE A 58 27.40 -16.51 -1.80
N THR A 59 27.75 -17.42 -2.71
CA THR A 59 28.25 -17.16 -4.05
C THR A 59 27.01 -16.90 -4.91
N GLY A 60 26.98 -15.74 -5.56
CA GLY A 60 25.82 -15.21 -6.29
C GLY A 60 25.25 -16.10 -7.40
N ASP A 61 25.91 -17.20 -7.72
CA ASP A 61 25.53 -18.16 -8.77
C ASP A 61 24.31 -19.02 -8.40
N ASN A 62 23.91 -19.06 -7.13
CA ASN A 62 22.74 -19.83 -6.66
C ASN A 62 21.44 -19.03 -6.57
N VAL A 63 21.40 -17.81 -7.09
CA VAL A 63 20.17 -17.01 -7.12
C VAL A 63 19.26 -17.51 -8.24
N LYS A 64 18.57 -18.62 -8.00
CA LYS A 64 17.43 -19.05 -8.84
C LYS A 64 16.29 -18.04 -8.68
N ALA A 65 15.48 -17.86 -9.71
CA ALA A 65 14.31 -16.97 -9.74
C ALA A 65 14.54 -15.44 -9.74
N ILE A 66 15.73 -14.93 -10.15
CA ILE A 66 15.89 -13.49 -10.48
C ILE A 66 14.87 -13.06 -11.55
N ALA A 67 14.59 -13.94 -12.53
CA ALA A 67 13.62 -13.68 -13.58
C ALA A 67 12.20 -13.35 -13.03
N ASP A 68 11.86 -13.85 -11.84
CA ASP A 68 10.56 -13.63 -11.20
C ASP A 68 10.50 -12.33 -10.39
N ILE A 69 11.57 -11.52 -10.38
CA ILE A 69 11.56 -10.23 -9.66
C ILE A 69 10.49 -9.27 -10.19
N GLY A 70 10.15 -9.38 -11.49
CA GLY A 70 9.06 -8.63 -12.12
C GLY A 70 7.67 -9.20 -11.83
N ASN A 71 7.57 -10.42 -11.32
CA ASN A 71 6.30 -11.07 -10.99
C ASN A 71 5.81 -10.58 -9.62
N LEU A 72 5.24 -9.38 -9.60
CA LEU A 72 4.72 -8.73 -8.39
C LEU A 72 3.42 -9.42 -7.90
N LYS A 73 3.35 -9.68 -6.60
CA LYS A 73 2.20 -10.22 -5.87
C LYS A 73 1.79 -9.26 -4.75
N ASN A 74 0.56 -9.42 -4.25
CA ASN A 74 0.02 -8.62 -3.14
C ASN A 74 0.19 -7.12 -3.38
N ILE A 75 -0.31 -6.67 -4.53
CA ILE A 75 -0.16 -5.29 -4.97
C ILE A 75 -1.19 -4.44 -4.23
N ASP A 76 -0.72 -3.53 -3.39
CA ASP A 76 -1.53 -2.60 -2.61
C ASP A 76 -1.28 -1.16 -3.08
N LEU A 77 -2.35 -0.38 -3.21
CA LEU A 77 -2.32 1.02 -3.60
C LEU A 77 -2.93 1.88 -2.50
N LYS A 78 -2.19 2.89 -2.06
CA LYS A 78 -2.63 3.90 -1.10
C LYS A 78 -2.53 5.30 -1.69
N PHE A 79 -3.59 6.07 -1.56
CA PHE A 79 -3.63 7.51 -1.82
C PHE A 79 -3.77 8.21 -0.48
N ALA A 80 -2.87 9.15 -0.17
CA ALA A 80 -2.95 9.93 1.05
C ALA A 80 -2.78 11.42 0.74
N LYS A 81 -3.69 12.26 1.26
CA LYS A 81 -3.57 13.71 1.19
C LYS A 81 -3.85 14.29 2.57
N GLY A 82 -2.87 15.01 3.09
CA GLY A 82 -3.04 15.77 4.32
C GLY A 82 -3.62 17.16 4.06
N GLY A 83 -4.27 17.72 5.07
CA GLY A 83 -4.79 19.08 5.05
C GLY A 83 -5.87 19.36 4.01
N VAL A 84 -6.75 18.38 3.78
CA VAL A 84 -7.96 18.58 2.97
C VAL A 84 -9.01 19.25 3.86
N ASP A 85 -9.64 20.31 3.36
CA ASP A 85 -10.75 20.94 4.07
C ASP A 85 -12.04 20.15 3.81
N LEU A 86 -12.65 19.62 4.88
CA LEU A 86 -13.96 18.96 4.88
C LEU A 86 -14.85 19.66 5.88
N ALA A 87 -15.91 20.31 5.38
CA ALA A 87 -16.87 21.05 6.21
C ALA A 87 -16.21 22.08 7.15
N GLY A 88 -15.19 22.80 6.67
CA GLY A 88 -14.47 23.83 7.43
C GLY A 88 -13.41 23.28 8.39
N GLN A 89 -13.04 22.02 8.23
CA GLN A 89 -12.06 21.33 9.08
C GLN A 89 -10.94 20.72 8.24
N THR A 90 -9.72 20.96 8.70
CA THR A 90 -8.52 20.37 8.10
C THR A 90 -8.39 18.90 8.52
N CYS A 91 -8.44 18.00 7.55
CA CYS A 91 -8.40 16.55 7.72
C CYS A 91 -7.31 15.91 6.88
N ASP A 92 -6.83 14.75 7.32
CA ASP A 92 -6.00 13.85 6.53
C ASP A 92 -6.89 12.73 5.97
N ILE A 93 -6.88 12.55 4.64
CA ILE A 93 -7.64 11.48 3.97
C ILE A 93 -6.68 10.44 3.44
N THR A 94 -6.97 9.17 3.74
CA THR A 94 -6.33 8.00 3.13
C THR A 94 -7.38 7.12 2.46
N VAL A 95 -7.13 6.74 1.21
CA VAL A 95 -7.89 5.70 0.49
C VAL A 95 -6.94 4.57 0.16
N ALA A 96 -7.29 3.35 0.55
CA ALA A 96 -6.48 2.16 0.32
C ALA A 96 -7.25 1.09 -0.46
N ARG A 97 -6.52 0.46 -1.38
CA ARG A 97 -6.92 -0.79 -2.03
C ARG A 97 -5.80 -1.80 -1.85
N ASP A 98 -6.17 -3.02 -1.59
CA ASP A 98 -5.26 -4.14 -1.49
C ASP A 98 -5.52 -5.10 -2.64
N SER A 99 -4.68 -6.12 -2.72
CA SER A 99 -4.82 -7.18 -3.71
C SER A 99 -6.16 -7.97 -3.68
N SER A 100 -7.00 -7.80 -2.66
CA SER A 100 -8.33 -8.40 -2.54
C SER A 100 -9.49 -7.45 -2.86
N GLY A 101 -9.24 -6.15 -3.01
CA GLY A 101 -10.24 -5.15 -3.41
C GLY A 101 -10.13 -3.83 -2.66
N ALA A 102 -11.27 -3.17 -2.44
CA ALA A 102 -11.32 -1.95 -1.64
C ALA A 102 -11.05 -2.26 -0.17
N SER A 103 -9.97 -1.72 0.40
CA SER A 103 -9.55 -2.02 1.77
C SER A 103 -10.14 -1.06 2.79
N GLY A 104 -10.41 0.19 2.39
CA GLY A 104 -11.05 1.18 3.25
C GLY A 104 -10.72 2.63 2.92
N VAL A 105 -11.47 3.51 3.56
CA VAL A 105 -11.25 4.96 3.57
C VAL A 105 -11.06 5.38 5.03
N GLU A 106 -9.99 6.09 5.31
CA GLU A 106 -9.68 6.66 6.64
C GLU A 106 -9.68 8.18 6.53
N ILE A 107 -10.38 8.85 7.46
CA ILE A 107 -10.40 10.30 7.60
C ILE A 107 -9.96 10.61 9.04
N LYS A 108 -8.83 11.29 9.20
CA LYS A 108 -8.30 11.69 10.50
C LYS A 108 -8.45 13.20 10.67
N SER A 109 -9.13 13.61 11.74
CA SER A 109 -9.25 15.01 12.15
C SER A 109 -8.60 15.23 13.52
N ASN A 110 -8.20 16.48 13.81
CA ASN A 110 -7.54 16.87 15.06
C ASN A 110 -8.52 17.47 16.09
N VAL A 111 -9.75 16.99 16.14
CA VAL A 111 -10.81 17.60 16.97
C VAL A 111 -11.22 16.64 18.09
N ASP A 112 -11.10 17.09 19.35
CA ASP A 112 -11.42 16.31 20.55
C ASP A 112 -12.92 16.01 20.74
N LYS A 113 -13.77 16.57 19.87
CA LYS A 113 -15.23 16.35 19.88
C LYS A 113 -15.70 16.13 18.46
N VAL A 114 -15.55 14.90 17.99
CA VAL A 114 -16.32 14.49 16.83
C VAL A 114 -17.71 14.15 17.33
N GLY A 115 -18.71 14.92 16.90
CA GLY A 115 -20.11 14.44 16.95
C GLY A 115 -20.26 13.22 16.02
N ASP A 116 -21.48 12.87 15.65
CA ASP A 116 -21.70 11.73 14.76
C ASP A 116 -21.03 11.96 13.39
N VAL A 117 -20.09 11.10 13.02
CA VAL A 117 -19.44 11.08 11.69
C VAL A 117 -20.15 10.07 10.82
N THR A 118 -20.90 10.55 9.84
CA THR A 118 -21.51 9.69 8.81
C THR A 118 -20.68 9.76 7.53
N VAL A 119 -20.06 8.65 7.16
CA VAL A 119 -19.38 8.49 5.87
C VAL A 119 -20.30 7.75 4.91
N SER A 120 -20.79 8.44 3.88
CA SER A 120 -21.61 7.85 2.82
C SER A 120 -20.76 7.62 1.57
N LEU A 121 -20.44 6.35 1.29
CA LEU A 121 -19.76 5.95 0.07
C LEU A 121 -20.82 5.58 -0.98
N VAL A 122 -20.91 6.36 -2.06
CA VAL A 122 -21.87 6.13 -3.13
C VAL A 122 -21.13 5.91 -4.44
N GLN A 123 -21.48 4.81 -5.11
CA GLN A 123 -20.95 4.50 -6.44
C GLN A 123 -21.49 5.50 -7.46
N GLU A 124 -20.67 5.85 -8.46
CA GLU A 124 -21.09 6.69 -9.58
C GLU A 124 -22.39 6.16 -10.20
N GLY A 125 -23.42 7.01 -10.27
CA GLY A 125 -24.75 6.66 -10.77
C GLY A 125 -25.81 6.30 -9.71
N HIS A 126 -25.48 6.30 -8.41
CA HIS A 126 -26.43 6.04 -7.33
C HIS A 126 -26.67 7.29 -6.45
N LYS A 127 -27.87 7.39 -5.82
CA LYS A 127 -28.22 8.48 -4.90
C LYS A 127 -27.91 8.08 -3.44
N THR A 128 -27.56 9.05 -2.60
CA THR A 128 -27.50 8.89 -1.13
C THR A 128 -28.90 8.76 -0.52
N LEU A 129 -29.02 8.05 0.62
CA LEU A 129 -30.28 7.81 1.34
C LEU A 129 -30.90 9.06 2.02
N ASN A 130 -30.29 10.25 1.90
CA ASN A 130 -30.73 11.47 2.57
C ASN A 130 -31.56 12.42 1.71
N ASN A 131 -31.99 12.01 0.51
CA ASN A 131 -33.11 12.70 -0.10
C ASN A 131 -34.37 12.16 0.57
N GLU A 132 -34.78 12.80 1.66
CA GLU A 132 -36.22 12.93 1.89
C GLU A 132 -36.75 13.61 0.64
N ASP A 133 -37.47 12.85 -0.18
CA ASP A 133 -38.20 13.38 -1.31
C ASP A 133 -39.28 14.32 -0.74
N GLU A 134 -38.93 15.58 -0.50
CA GLU A 134 -39.90 16.68 -0.41
C GLU A 134 -40.34 17.02 -1.85
N ASP A 135 -41.18 16.15 -2.42
CA ASP A 135 -41.96 16.47 -3.60
C ASP A 135 -43.40 16.75 -3.15
N ASP A 136 -43.76 18.04 -3.08
CA ASP A 136 -45.13 18.59 -3.19
C ASP A 136 -45.50 18.75 -4.68
#